data_AF-A0A9E5AMS4-F1
#
_entry.id   AF-A0A9E5AMS4-F1
#
_cell.length_a   1.000
_cell.length_b   1.000
_cell.length_c   1.000
_cell.angle_alpha   90.00
_cell.angle_beta   90.00
_cell.angle_gamma   90.00
#
_symmetry.space_group_name_H-M   'P 1'
#
loop_
_entity.id
_entity.type
_entity.pdbx_description
1 polymer ?
#
loop_
_entity_poly.entity_id
_entity_poly.type
_entity_poly.pdbx_seq_one_letter_code
_entity_poly.pdbx_strand_id
1 'polypeptide(L)'
;MKTGDVMRGRILSETDQQVEIEVANADRTILSKRVIAKADVKSVQRETPEQAAERKSFESLTVYKLNPNAAYPTNYYPAVIAAFDKFLTTYPRSDHATQINTMLADWKAEYPQAVLAVKSGLVKFHGQWLTAQQAQALADEERSKKEALRKQQEEARSRQAQEASQQQPAQQQSQPTKKASPTRVNTGAGYQVDVNSVSPY
;
A
#
# COMPACT_ATOMS: atom_id res chain seq x y z
N MET A 1 -10.37 22.66 14.31
CA MET A 1 -9.39 23.20 15.29
C MET A 1 -9.40 24.72 15.26
N LYS A 2 -8.88 25.36 16.30
CA LYS A 2 -8.63 26.82 16.29
C LYS A 2 -7.56 27.21 15.26
N THR A 3 -6.68 26.28 14.88
CA THR A 3 -5.68 26.42 13.81
C THR A 3 -6.27 26.40 12.39
N GLY A 4 -7.56 26.07 12.24
CA GLY A 4 -8.21 25.86 10.93
C GLY A 4 -8.24 24.40 10.47
N ASP A 5 -7.40 23.53 11.05
CA ASP A 5 -7.38 22.11 10.69
C ASP A 5 -8.66 21.38 11.08
N VAL A 6 -9.05 20.38 10.30
CA VAL A 6 -10.19 19.50 10.60
C VAL A 6 -9.66 18.07 10.78
N MET A 7 -9.86 17.51 11.97
CA MET A 7 -9.58 16.09 12.22
C MET A 7 -10.89 15.31 12.18
N ARG A 8 -10.90 14.22 11.40
CA ARG A 8 -12.01 13.28 11.31
C ARG A 8 -11.57 11.96 11.93
N GLY A 9 -12.38 11.43 12.83
CA GLY A 9 -12.06 10.21 13.56
C GLY A 9 -13.19 9.81 14.50
N ARG A 10 -13.07 8.62 15.09
CA ARG A 10 -14.01 8.14 16.11
C ARG A 10 -13.58 8.71 17.46
N ILE A 11 -14.47 9.41 18.16
CA ILE A 11 -14.20 9.83 19.54
C ILE A 11 -14.22 8.59 20.43
N LEU A 12 -13.12 8.34 21.15
CA LEU A 12 -12.99 7.25 22.12
C LEU A 12 -13.35 7.73 23.53
N SER A 13 -12.94 8.95 23.88
CA SER A 13 -13.21 9.58 25.16
C SER A 13 -13.28 11.10 25.01
N GLU A 14 -14.17 11.74 25.76
CA GLU A 14 -14.28 13.20 25.81
C GLU A 14 -14.44 13.63 27.27
N THR A 15 -13.49 14.45 27.73
CA THR A 15 -13.48 15.08 29.04
C THR A 15 -13.56 16.60 28.89
N ASP A 16 -13.57 17.33 30.00
CA ASP A 16 -13.51 18.79 29.98
C ASP A 16 -12.14 19.33 29.51
N GLN A 17 -11.07 18.55 29.67
CA GLN A 17 -9.71 18.97 29.34
C GLN A 17 -9.24 18.49 27.97
N GLN A 18 -9.68 17.32 27.53
CA GLN A 18 -9.18 16.68 26.31
C GLN A 18 -10.23 15.80 25.61
N VAL A 19 -10.02 15.62 24.31
CA VAL A 19 -10.75 14.69 23.45
C VAL A 19 -9.75 13.67 22.90
N GLU A 20 -10.02 12.39 23.12
CA GLU A 20 -9.27 11.30 22.50
C GLU A 20 -10.01 10.81 21.26
N ILE A 21 -9.34 10.84 20.12
CA ILE A 21 -9.87 10.38 18.84
C ILE A 21 -9.03 9.26 18.25
N GLU A 22 -9.68 8.30 17.62
CA GLU A 22 -9.09 7.30 16.76
C GLU A 22 -9.15 7.79 15.31
N VAL A 23 -7.98 7.97 14.71
CA VAL A 23 -7.81 8.44 13.33
C VAL A 23 -7.25 7.29 12.50
N ALA A 24 -7.94 6.97 11.42
CA ALA A 24 -7.50 5.99 10.46
C ALA A 24 -6.68 6.66 9.35
N ASN A 25 -5.69 5.96 8.80
CA ASN A 25 -5.07 6.35 7.53
C ASN A 25 -6.07 6.26 6.36
N ALA A 26 -5.69 6.75 5.17
CA ALA A 26 -6.60 6.88 4.03
C ALA A 26 -7.24 5.54 3.59
N ASP A 27 -6.52 4.44 3.77
CA ASP A 27 -6.92 3.05 3.51
C ASP A 27 -7.53 2.36 4.73
N ARG A 28 -7.62 3.05 5.88
CA ARG A 28 -8.19 2.59 7.15
C ARG A 28 -7.58 1.30 7.72
N THR A 29 -6.37 0.97 7.32
CA THR A 29 -5.62 -0.21 7.77
C THR A 29 -4.85 0.04 9.06
N ILE A 30 -4.51 1.29 9.36
CA ILE A 30 -3.76 1.71 10.53
C ILE A 30 -4.60 2.70 11.32
N LEU A 31 -4.92 2.31 12.57
CA LEU A 31 -5.61 3.14 13.53
C LEU A 31 -4.58 3.80 14.45
N SER A 32 -4.63 5.12 14.55
CA SER A 32 -3.78 5.91 15.45
C SER A 32 -4.65 6.65 16.46
N LYS A 33 -4.28 6.59 17.73
CA LYS A 33 -4.92 7.38 18.78
C LYS A 33 -4.28 8.75 18.85
N ARG A 34 -5.11 9.79 18.93
CA ARG A 34 -4.66 11.17 19.15
C ARG A 34 -5.43 11.80 20.28
N VAL A 35 -4.69 12.40 21.20
CA VAL A 35 -5.25 13.20 22.30
C VAL A 35 -5.13 14.66 21.90
N ILE A 36 -6.25 15.38 21.96
CA ILE A 36 -6.33 16.80 21.59
C ILE A 36 -6.85 17.56 22.82
N ALA A 37 -6.16 18.63 23.22
CA ALA A 37 -6.64 19.50 24.28
C ALA A 37 -7.92 20.21 23.84
N LYS A 38 -8.93 20.27 24.72
CA LYS A 38 -10.22 20.90 24.41
C LYS A 38 -10.08 22.41 24.16
N ALA A 39 -9.03 23.01 24.72
CA ALA A 39 -8.62 24.37 24.44
C ALA A 39 -8.26 24.61 22.96
N ASP A 40 -7.83 23.59 22.21
CA ASP A 40 -7.45 23.70 20.79
C ASP A 40 -8.63 23.38 19.84
N VAL A 41 -9.70 22.82 20.39
CA VAL A 41 -10.91 22.47 19.66
C VAL A 41 -11.81 23.70 19.51
N LYS A 42 -12.13 24.06 18.27
CA LYS A 42 -13.08 25.16 17.97
C LYS A 42 -14.52 24.70 18.11
N SER A 43 -14.83 23.52 17.57
CA SER A 43 -16.13 22.87 17.68
C SER A 43 -15.95 21.37 17.48
N VAL A 44 -16.83 20.59 18.12
CA VAL A 44 -16.99 19.16 17.86
C VAL A 44 -18.32 18.98 17.16
N GLN A 45 -18.29 18.43 15.96
CA GLN A 45 -19.50 18.06 15.25
C GLN A 45 -19.58 16.53 15.21
N ARG A 46 -20.60 15.98 15.87
CA ARG A 46 -20.86 14.55 15.87
C ARG A 46 -21.73 14.23 14.65
N GLU A 47 -21.37 13.15 13.96
CA GLU A 47 -22.16 12.59 12.86
C GLU A 47 -23.56 12.24 13.39
N THR A 48 -24.62 12.66 12.69
CA THR A 48 -25.98 12.24 13.07
C THR A 48 -26.16 10.75 12.75
N PRO A 49 -27.11 10.05 13.39
CA PRO A 49 -27.41 8.65 13.06
C PRO A 49 -27.68 8.44 11.56
N GLU A 50 -28.34 9.40 10.91
CA GLU A 50 -28.65 9.37 9.48
C GLU A 50 -27.37 9.47 8.63
N GLN A 51 -26.48 10.41 8.95
CA GLN A 51 -25.19 10.56 8.26
C GLN A 51 -24.31 9.30 8.44
N ALA A 52 -24.33 8.71 9.63
CA ALA A 52 -23.60 7.48 9.91
C ALA A 52 -24.16 6.28 9.12
N ALA A 53 -25.50 6.20 8.99
CA ALA A 53 -26.15 5.18 8.19
C ALA A 53 -25.88 5.35 6.69
N GLU A 54 -25.91 6.58 6.19
CA GLU A 54 -25.54 6.91 4.81
C GLU A 54 -24.11 6.49 4.51
N ARG A 55 -23.15 6.92 5.34
CA ARG A 55 -21.74 6.59 5.15
C ARG A 55 -21.49 5.08 5.16
N LYS A 56 -22.08 4.34 6.11
CA LYS A 56 -21.96 2.87 6.16
C LYS A 56 -22.58 2.22 4.92
N SER A 57 -23.72 2.72 4.47
CA SER A 57 -24.38 2.22 3.26
C SER A 57 -23.50 2.46 2.03
N PHE A 58 -22.94 3.66 1.89
CA PHE A 58 -21.99 3.98 0.82
C PHE A 58 -20.76 3.07 0.86
N GLU A 59 -20.11 2.93 2.02
CA GLU A 59 -18.93 2.07 2.19
C GLU A 59 -19.22 0.63 1.76
N SER A 60 -20.39 0.09 2.10
CA SER A 60 -20.80 -1.26 1.70
C SER A 60 -20.93 -1.46 0.19
N LEU A 61 -21.14 -0.38 -0.57
CA LEU A 61 -21.28 -0.42 -2.03
C LEU A 61 -19.94 -0.32 -2.75
N THR A 62 -18.91 0.25 -2.11
CA THR A 62 -17.58 0.41 -2.71
C THR A 62 -16.83 -0.90 -2.98
N VAL A 63 -17.31 -1.99 -2.37
CA VAL A 63 -16.78 -3.34 -2.61
C VAL A 63 -17.14 -3.88 -3.99
N TYR A 64 -18.22 -3.38 -4.59
CA TYR A 64 -18.68 -3.81 -5.92
C TYR A 64 -17.83 -3.15 -6.99
N LYS A 65 -16.99 -3.94 -7.65
CA LYS A 65 -16.14 -3.49 -8.76
C LYS A 65 -16.25 -4.45 -9.93
N LEU A 66 -16.39 -3.91 -11.14
CA LEU A 66 -16.34 -4.72 -12.35
C LEU A 66 -14.90 -5.18 -12.57
N ASN A 67 -14.73 -6.46 -12.92
CA ASN A 67 -13.43 -7.00 -13.26
C ASN A 67 -13.25 -6.93 -14.79
N PRO A 68 -12.20 -6.29 -15.32
CA PRO A 68 -11.99 -6.22 -16.77
C PRO A 68 -11.72 -7.60 -17.39
N ASN A 69 -11.25 -8.58 -16.63
CA ASN A 69 -10.86 -9.91 -17.10
C ASN A 69 -11.81 -11.03 -16.67
N ALA A 70 -12.93 -10.69 -16.03
CA ALA A 70 -13.91 -11.68 -15.60
C ALA A 70 -15.31 -11.10 -15.56
N ALA A 71 -16.28 -11.91 -15.98
CA ALA A 71 -17.68 -11.63 -15.78
C ALA A 71 -18.15 -12.19 -14.44
N TYR A 72 -19.14 -11.56 -13.83
CA TYR A 72 -19.87 -12.16 -12.71
C TYR A 72 -20.97 -13.12 -13.22
N PRO A 73 -21.49 -13.99 -12.36
CA PRO A 73 -22.74 -14.71 -12.64
C PRO A 73 -23.86 -13.74 -13.01
N THR A 74 -24.68 -14.06 -14.01
CA THR A 74 -25.71 -13.13 -14.53
C THR A 74 -26.75 -12.73 -13.48
N ASN A 75 -27.02 -13.57 -12.48
CA ASN A 75 -27.91 -13.25 -11.36
C ASN A 75 -27.29 -12.26 -10.34
N TYR A 76 -25.97 -12.06 -10.37
CA TYR A 76 -25.28 -11.14 -9.46
C TYR A 76 -25.50 -9.68 -9.86
N TYR A 77 -25.53 -9.37 -11.16
CA TYR A 77 -25.68 -8.00 -11.66
C TYR A 77 -26.98 -7.32 -11.18
N PRO A 78 -28.19 -7.93 -11.28
CA PRO A 78 -29.41 -7.31 -10.79
C PRO A 78 -29.38 -7.00 -9.29
N ALA A 79 -28.75 -7.86 -8.48
CA ALA A 79 -28.65 -7.65 -7.04
C ALA A 79 -27.79 -6.42 -6.70
N VAL A 80 -26.65 -6.26 -7.41
CA VAL A 80 -25.76 -5.10 -7.24
C VAL A 80 -26.43 -3.82 -7.75
N ILE A 81 -27.06 -3.87 -8.93
CA ILE A 81 -27.81 -2.74 -9.49
C ILE A 81 -28.90 -2.27 -8.52
N ALA A 82 -29.69 -3.21 -7.97
CA ALA A 82 -30.72 -2.90 -6.99
C ALA A 82 -30.16 -2.27 -5.70
N ALA A 83 -28.96 -2.67 -5.26
CA ALA A 83 -28.31 -2.08 -4.10
C ALA A 83 -27.93 -0.60 -4.33
N PHE A 84 -27.42 -0.26 -5.52
CA PHE A 84 -27.15 1.13 -5.89
C PHE A 84 -28.43 1.96 -6.03
N ASP A 85 -29.45 1.43 -6.72
CA ASP A 85 -30.75 2.12 -6.87
C ASP A 85 -31.40 2.38 -5.50
N LYS A 86 -31.29 1.41 -4.56
CA LYS A 86 -31.76 1.57 -3.18
C LYS A 86 -31.03 2.70 -2.45
N PHE A 87 -29.71 2.81 -2.60
CA PHE A 87 -28.95 3.90 -1.98
C PHE A 87 -29.39 5.27 -2.50
N LEU A 88 -29.51 5.43 -3.82
CA LEU A 88 -29.94 6.69 -4.43
C LEU A 88 -31.37 7.09 -4.03
N THR A 89 -32.25 6.10 -3.83
CA THR A 89 -33.61 6.35 -3.34
C THR A 89 -33.65 6.71 -1.86
N THR A 90 -32.81 6.06 -1.04
CA THR A 90 -32.76 6.28 0.41
C THR A 90 -32.05 7.58 0.77
N TYR A 91 -31.02 7.96 0.01
CA TYR A 91 -30.17 9.13 0.24
C TYR A 91 -30.07 10.02 -1.02
N PRO A 92 -31.19 10.63 -1.47
CA PRO A 92 -31.24 11.38 -2.73
C PRO A 92 -30.41 12.66 -2.75
N ARG A 93 -29.98 13.14 -1.57
CA ARG A 93 -29.12 14.33 -1.40
C ARG A 93 -27.72 13.97 -0.90
N SER A 94 -27.33 12.69 -1.01
CA SER A 94 -26.00 12.25 -0.62
C SER A 94 -24.92 12.92 -1.46
N ASP A 95 -23.83 13.35 -0.81
CA ASP A 95 -22.62 13.82 -1.51
C ASP A 95 -21.97 12.72 -2.37
N HIS A 96 -22.30 11.45 -2.10
CA HIS A 96 -21.82 10.28 -2.84
C HIS A 96 -22.70 9.91 -4.04
N ALA A 97 -23.82 10.61 -4.28
CA ALA A 97 -24.79 10.25 -5.32
C ALA A 97 -24.17 10.22 -6.73
N THR A 98 -23.26 11.14 -7.05
CA THR A 98 -22.57 11.16 -8.35
C THR A 98 -21.73 9.91 -8.56
N GLN A 99 -20.94 9.52 -7.56
CA GLN A 99 -20.09 8.32 -7.64
C GLN A 99 -20.94 7.05 -7.77
N ILE A 100 -22.02 6.93 -6.99
CA ILE A 100 -22.93 5.78 -7.06
C ILE A 100 -23.64 5.73 -8.41
N ASN A 101 -24.02 6.87 -9.00
CA ASN A 101 -24.59 6.92 -10.35
C ASN A 101 -23.59 6.43 -11.41
N THR A 102 -22.31 6.82 -11.33
CA THR A 102 -21.27 6.31 -12.24
C THR A 102 -21.14 4.80 -12.13
N MET A 103 -21.01 4.27 -10.91
CA MET A 103 -20.94 2.82 -10.69
C MET A 103 -22.20 2.13 -11.23
N LEU A 104 -23.39 2.63 -10.92
CA LEU A 104 -24.64 2.10 -11.43
C LEU A 104 -24.69 2.06 -12.96
N ALA A 105 -24.23 3.12 -13.63
CA ALA A 105 -24.18 3.19 -15.09
C ALA A 105 -23.25 2.11 -15.67
N ASP A 106 -22.05 1.94 -15.09
CA ASP A 106 -21.09 0.92 -15.52
C ASP A 106 -21.69 -0.49 -15.40
N TRP A 107 -22.32 -0.79 -14.25
CA TRP A 107 -22.96 -2.09 -14.02
C TRP A 107 -24.17 -2.33 -14.94
N LYS A 108 -24.98 -1.29 -15.21
CA LYS A 108 -26.10 -1.36 -16.17
C LYS A 108 -25.61 -1.55 -17.60
N ALA A 109 -24.47 -0.98 -17.98
CA ALA A 109 -23.86 -1.15 -19.30
C ALA A 109 -23.28 -2.55 -19.50
N GLU A 110 -22.64 -3.12 -18.49
CA GLU A 110 -22.01 -4.44 -18.59
C GLU A 110 -23.02 -5.59 -18.58
N TYR A 111 -24.09 -5.48 -17.78
CA TYR A 111 -25.07 -6.55 -17.63
C TYR A 111 -25.62 -7.14 -18.94
N PRO A 112 -26.11 -6.36 -19.93
CA PRO A 112 -26.59 -6.93 -21.19
C PRO A 112 -25.49 -7.64 -21.97
N GLN A 113 -24.24 -7.17 -21.89
CA GLN A 113 -23.10 -7.83 -22.55
C GLN A 113 -22.81 -9.17 -21.88
N ALA A 114 -22.85 -9.25 -20.55
CA ALA A 114 -22.68 -10.49 -19.80
C ALA A 114 -23.75 -11.53 -20.15
N VAL A 115 -25.02 -11.09 -20.30
CA VAL A 115 -26.11 -11.97 -20.73
C VAL A 115 -25.90 -12.50 -22.14
N LEU A 116 -25.43 -11.66 -23.08
CA LEU A 116 -25.12 -12.08 -24.44
C LEU A 116 -23.91 -13.01 -24.51
N ALA A 117 -22.90 -12.77 -23.67
CA ALA A 117 -21.68 -13.56 -23.61
C ALA A 117 -21.96 -15.00 -23.20
N VAL A 118 -22.84 -15.22 -22.21
CA VAL A 118 -23.28 -16.58 -21.81
C VAL A 118 -23.92 -17.33 -22.97
N LYS A 119 -24.75 -16.65 -23.78
CA LYS A 119 -25.40 -17.26 -24.94
C LYS A 119 -24.42 -17.56 -26.08
N SER A 120 -23.41 -16.71 -26.22
CA SER A 120 -22.48 -16.72 -27.36
C SER A 120 -21.15 -17.42 -27.05
N GLY A 121 -20.97 -17.95 -25.84
CA GLY A 121 -19.72 -18.57 -25.39
C GLY A 121 -18.54 -17.59 -25.34
N LEU A 122 -18.79 -16.30 -25.11
CA LEU A 122 -17.75 -15.28 -25.03
C LEU A 122 -17.18 -15.20 -23.62
N VAL A 123 -15.90 -14.83 -23.54
CA VAL A 123 -15.18 -14.57 -22.31
C VAL A 123 -14.72 -13.12 -22.28
N LYS A 124 -14.53 -12.59 -21.07
CA LYS A 124 -14.12 -11.20 -20.87
C LYS A 124 -12.61 -11.12 -20.71
N PHE A 125 -11.96 -10.23 -21.47
CA PHE A 125 -10.52 -9.99 -21.41
C PHE A 125 -10.23 -8.51 -21.68
N HIS A 126 -9.49 -7.85 -20.77
CA HIS A 126 -9.21 -6.40 -20.78
C HIS A 126 -10.42 -5.51 -21.10
N GLY A 127 -11.58 -5.85 -20.53
CA GLY A 127 -12.83 -5.11 -20.72
C GLY A 127 -13.56 -5.40 -22.02
N GLN A 128 -13.06 -6.32 -22.85
CA GLN A 128 -13.67 -6.72 -24.12
C GLN A 128 -14.28 -8.12 -24.01
N TRP A 129 -15.38 -8.36 -24.73
CA TRP A 129 -15.99 -9.67 -24.87
C TRP A 129 -15.49 -10.35 -26.13
N LEU A 130 -14.74 -11.44 -25.97
CA LEU A 130 -14.03 -12.13 -27.04
C LEU A 130 -14.40 -13.60 -27.06
N THR A 131 -14.13 -14.29 -28.16
CA THR A 131 -14.16 -15.75 -28.13
C THR A 131 -13.03 -16.28 -27.25
N ALA A 132 -13.20 -17.49 -26.70
CA ALA A 132 -12.16 -18.12 -25.89
C ALA A 132 -10.82 -18.23 -26.63
N GLN A 133 -10.84 -18.49 -27.94
CA GLN A 133 -9.65 -18.56 -28.78
C GLN A 133 -8.95 -17.21 -28.91
N GLN A 134 -9.70 -16.12 -29.15
CA GLN A 134 -9.13 -14.77 -29.25
C GLN A 134 -8.52 -14.32 -27.92
N ALA A 135 -9.23 -14.54 -26.81
CA ALA A 135 -8.73 -14.21 -25.49
C ALA A 135 -7.45 -15.00 -25.15
N GLN A 136 -7.40 -16.29 -25.51
CA GLN A 136 -6.20 -17.11 -25.31
C GLN A 136 -5.01 -16.61 -26.13
N ALA A 137 -5.23 -16.28 -27.41
CA ALA A 137 -4.18 -15.76 -28.28
C ALA A 137 -3.58 -14.46 -27.72
N LEU A 138 -4.41 -13.53 -27.25
CA LEU A 138 -3.95 -12.29 -26.63
C LEU A 138 -3.21 -12.56 -25.31
N ALA A 139 -3.70 -13.48 -24.48
CA ALA A 139 -3.04 -13.83 -23.22
C ALA A 139 -1.65 -14.46 -23.45
N ASP A 140 -1.49 -15.28 -24.48
CA ASP A 140 -0.20 -15.88 -24.84
C ASP A 140 0.77 -14.85 -25.43
N GLU A 141 0.27 -13.91 -26.24
CA GLU A 141 1.05 -12.79 -26.73
C GLU A 141 1.58 -11.94 -25.56
N GLU A 142 0.74 -11.56 -24.60
CA GLU A 142 1.15 -10.82 -23.41
C GLU A 142 2.18 -11.58 -22.57
N ARG A 143 1.98 -12.89 -22.39
CA ARG A 143 2.93 -13.75 -21.66
C ARG A 143 4.30 -13.78 -22.35
N SER A 144 4.32 -13.95 -23.66
CA SER A 144 5.57 -13.99 -24.45
C SER A 144 6.33 -12.66 -24.37
N LYS A 145 5.63 -11.52 -24.51
CA LYS A 145 6.22 -10.18 -24.36
C LYS A 145 6.81 -9.97 -22.98
N LYS A 146 6.09 -10.38 -21.93
CA LYS A 146 6.55 -10.26 -20.55
C LYS A 146 7.80 -11.10 -20.29
N GLU A 147 7.86 -12.32 -20.82
CA GLU A 147 9.04 -13.17 -20.71
C GLU A 147 10.24 -12.59 -21.47
N ALA A 148 10.03 -12.09 -22.69
CA ALA A 148 11.07 -11.43 -23.47
C ALA A 148 11.63 -10.20 -22.75
N LEU A 149 10.75 -9.35 -22.17
CA LEU A 149 11.17 -8.20 -21.38
C LEU A 149 11.97 -8.62 -20.14
N ARG A 150 11.57 -9.71 -19.46
CA ARG A 150 12.29 -10.24 -18.30
C ARG A 150 13.71 -10.67 -18.69
N LYS A 151 13.84 -11.41 -19.80
CA LYS A 151 15.15 -11.84 -20.32
C LYS A 151 16.02 -10.63 -20.68
N GLN A 152 15.45 -9.64 -21.37
CA GLN A 152 16.15 -8.40 -21.71
C GLN A 152 16.65 -7.65 -20.46
N GLN A 153 15.84 -7.57 -19.40
CA GLN A 153 16.25 -6.93 -18.14
C GLN A 153 17.36 -7.70 -17.43
N GLU A 154 17.33 -9.03 -17.46
CA GLU A 154 18.36 -9.88 -16.87
C GLU A 154 19.69 -9.79 -17.64
N GLU A 155 19.63 -9.77 -18.98
CA GLU A 155 20.79 -9.52 -19.83
C GLU A 155 21.37 -8.11 -19.62
N ALA A 156 20.54 -7.09 -19.48
CA ALA A 156 21.01 -5.73 -19.19
C ALA A 156 21.70 -5.65 -17.82
N ARG A 157 21.12 -6.28 -16.79
CA ARG A 157 21.73 -6.33 -15.44
C ARG A 157 23.05 -7.09 -15.41
N SER A 158 23.13 -8.22 -16.11
CA SER A 158 24.36 -9.01 -16.19
C SER A 158 25.47 -8.26 -16.94
N ARG A 159 25.16 -7.55 -18.02
CA ARG A 159 26.12 -6.67 -18.71
C ARG A 159 26.61 -5.55 -17.80
N GLN A 160 25.70 -4.86 -17.11
CA GLN A 160 26.08 -3.81 -16.14
C GLN A 160 26.99 -4.34 -15.02
N ALA A 161 26.72 -5.54 -14.50
CA ALA A 161 27.56 -6.16 -13.47
C ALA A 161 28.95 -6.53 -13.99
N GLN A 162 29.04 -7.03 -15.23
CA GLN A 162 30.32 -7.34 -15.88
C GLN A 162 31.14 -6.07 -16.15
N GLU A 163 30.52 -5.01 -16.66
CA GLU A 163 31.17 -3.71 -16.88
C GLU A 163 31.68 -3.09 -15.57
N ALA A 164 30.87 -3.13 -14.50
CA ALA A 164 31.28 -2.65 -13.18
C ALA A 164 32.46 -3.45 -12.59
N SER A 165 32.49 -4.76 -12.81
CA SER A 165 33.58 -5.63 -12.35
C SER A 165 34.88 -5.39 -13.14
N GLN A 166 34.78 -5.10 -14.44
CA GLN A 166 35.94 -4.80 -15.30
C GLN A 166 36.54 -3.41 -15.05
N GLN A 167 35.76 -2.46 -14.53
CA GLN A 167 36.24 -1.11 -14.17
C GLN A 167 36.90 -1.04 -12.78
N GLN A 168 36.91 -2.13 -12.00
CA GLN A 168 37.62 -2.22 -10.70
C GLN A 168 38.97 -2.98 -10.76
N PRO A 169 40.00 -2.50 -11.48
CA PRO A 169 41.37 -2.92 -11.19
C PRO A 169 42.27 -1.71 -10.90
N ALA A 170 42.21 -1.11 -9.69
CA ALA A 170 43.23 -0.15 -9.25
C ALA A 170 43.31 0.20 -7.74
N GLN A 171 42.53 -0.38 -6.82
CA GLN A 171 42.57 0.05 -5.40
C GLN A 171 42.94 -1.02 -4.36
N GLN A 172 43.28 -2.26 -4.76
CA GLN A 172 43.74 -3.29 -3.79
C GLN A 172 45.25 -3.57 -3.81
N GLN A 173 46.06 -2.90 -4.64
CA GLN A 173 47.53 -3.02 -4.62
C GLN A 173 48.21 -1.74 -4.14
N SER A 174 48.05 -1.42 -2.86
CA SER A 174 49.02 -0.59 -2.14
C SER A 174 48.87 -0.81 -0.64
N GLN A 175 49.24 -2.00 -0.15
CA GLN A 175 49.69 -2.14 1.24
C GLN A 175 51.18 -1.77 1.29
N PRO A 176 51.62 -0.80 2.12
CA PRO A 176 53.04 -0.60 2.34
C PRO A 176 53.59 -1.74 3.21
N THR A 177 54.72 -2.27 2.75
CA THR A 177 55.54 -3.31 3.37
C THR A 177 55.80 -3.04 4.85
N LYS A 178 55.37 -3.98 5.72
CA LYS A 178 55.83 -4.06 7.12
C LYS A 178 57.34 -4.34 7.13
N LYS A 179 58.15 -3.34 7.48
CA LYS A 179 59.56 -3.54 7.88
C LYS A 179 59.60 -4.22 9.25
N ALA A 180 60.45 -5.23 9.35
CA ALA A 180 60.66 -6.04 10.53
C ALA A 180 61.67 -5.40 11.51
N SER A 181 61.39 -5.61 12.81
CA SER A 181 62.33 -5.87 13.93
C SER A 181 63.10 -4.68 14.55
N PRO A 182 63.48 -4.72 15.86
CA PRO A 182 63.75 -5.95 16.63
C PRO A 182 63.15 -6.08 18.04
N THR A 183 62.95 -7.35 18.40
CA THR A 183 62.93 -7.91 19.75
C THR A 183 64.16 -7.46 20.55
N ARG A 184 63.94 -6.97 21.79
CA ARG A 184 64.98 -6.87 22.81
C ARG A 184 64.88 -8.03 23.78
N VAL A 185 66.06 -8.51 24.11
CA VAL A 185 66.44 -9.77 24.75
C VAL A 185 66.37 -9.67 26.28
N ASN A 186 65.75 -10.70 26.89
CA ASN A 186 66.16 -11.52 28.05
C ASN A 186 67.11 -10.96 29.13
N THR A 187 66.76 -11.17 30.41
CA THR A 187 67.57 -11.84 31.47
C THR A 187 66.62 -12.06 32.67
N GLY A 188 66.48 -13.24 33.29
CA GLY A 188 67.55 -14.05 33.85
C GLY A 188 67.70 -13.69 35.34
N ALA A 189 67.40 -14.63 36.22
CA ALA A 189 66.99 -14.45 37.62
C ALA A 189 68.04 -13.88 38.59
N GLY A 190 67.57 -13.14 39.60
CA GLY A 190 68.23 -12.92 40.91
C GLY A 190 68.22 -11.47 41.40
N TYR A 191 67.31 -11.14 42.33
CA TYR A 191 67.28 -9.98 43.27
C TYR A 191 67.74 -8.58 42.80
N GLN A 192 66.84 -7.57 42.86
CA GLN A 192 67.18 -6.18 43.23
C GLN A 192 65.93 -5.31 43.44
N VAL A 193 66.05 -4.32 44.34
CA VAL A 193 64.98 -3.61 45.06
C VAL A 193 64.79 -2.22 44.45
N ASP A 194 63.55 -1.74 44.31
CA ASP A 194 63.28 -0.34 44.65
C ASP A 194 61.83 -0.12 45.08
N VAL A 195 61.71 0.66 46.14
CA VAL A 195 60.55 0.82 47.02
C VAL A 195 59.90 2.16 46.71
N ASN A 196 58.57 2.19 46.61
CA ASN A 196 57.65 3.26 47.03
C ASN A 196 56.30 3.04 46.31
N SER A 197 55.14 2.77 46.93
CA SER A 197 54.57 3.24 48.21
C SER A 197 54.82 4.74 48.37
N VAL A 198 53.87 5.66 48.20
CA VAL A 198 52.61 5.80 48.94
C VAL A 198 51.81 6.92 48.23
N SER A 199 50.50 6.72 48.03
CA SER A 199 49.53 7.83 47.94
C SER A 199 49.06 8.16 49.36
N PRO A 200 48.78 9.43 49.69
CA PRO A 200 48.97 9.99 51.02
C PRO A 200 47.99 9.46 52.08
N TYR A 201 48.50 9.46 53.32
CA TYR A 201 47.88 9.20 54.63
C TYR A 201 47.79 7.73 55.10
#